data_AF-A0A7L2A6S1-F1
#
_entry.id   AF-A0A7L2A6S1-F1
#
_cell.length_a   1.000
_cell.length_b   1.000
_cell.length_c   1.000
_cell.angle_alpha   90.00
_cell.angle_beta   90.00
_cell.angle_gamma   90.00
#
_symmetry.space_group_name_H-M   'P 1'
#
loop_
_entity.id
_entity.type
_entity.pdbx_description
1 polymer ?
#
loop_
_entity_poly.entity_id
_entity_poly.type
_entity_poly.pdbx_seq_one_letter_code
_entity_poly.pdbx_strand_id
1 'polypeptide(L)'
;MDALHEAGIHAAVALQAGPPWLEQFWLFLTSHLDPGAIYTVCFPLARGLDEHVSAMVLWRFPAPLPGEFLFKWFLFGERPYWWVHESGLSSREQLPLRQFPVTCETGPGSPSGHCMILGAALWPIVTALSKAVSRYSQ
;
A
#
# COMPACT_ATOMS: atom_id res chain seq x y z
N MET A 1 20.26 1.67 7.83
CA MET A 1 19.18 2.26 7.02
C MET A 1 19.42 2.00 5.54
N ASP A 2 20.65 2.14 5.05
CA ASP A 2 20.98 1.90 3.63
C ASP A 2 20.66 0.49 3.14
N ALA A 3 20.97 -0.54 3.93
CA ALA A 3 20.63 -1.93 3.59
C ALA A 3 19.12 -2.16 3.38
N LEU A 4 18.25 -1.42 4.07
CA LEU A 4 16.80 -1.51 3.90
C LEU A 4 16.36 -0.86 2.58
N HIS A 5 16.95 0.28 2.23
CA HIS A 5 16.67 0.97 0.97
C HIS A 5 17.19 0.17 -0.22
N GLU A 6 18.40 -0.40 -0.11
CA GLU A 6 19.00 -1.29 -1.10
C GLU A 6 18.13 -2.55 -1.31
N ALA A 7 17.72 -3.23 -0.23
CA ALA A 7 16.80 -4.36 -0.32
C ALA A 7 15.46 -3.97 -0.96
N GLY A 8 14.92 -2.79 -0.64
CA GLY A 8 13.69 -2.25 -1.25
C GLY A 8 13.84 -2.00 -2.75
N ILE A 9 14.99 -1.49 -3.19
CA ILE A 9 15.29 -1.26 -4.61
C ILE A 9 15.46 -2.59 -5.34
N HIS A 10 16.18 -3.56 -4.78
CA HIS A 10 16.29 -4.89 -5.39
C HIS A 10 14.91 -5.56 -5.50
N ALA A 11 14.04 -5.42 -4.50
CA ALA A 11 12.67 -5.91 -4.57
C ALA A 11 11.88 -5.22 -5.69
N ALA A 12 12.00 -3.90 -5.84
CA ALA A 12 11.34 -3.14 -6.91
C ALA A 12 11.83 -3.58 -8.30
N VAL A 13 13.14 -3.76 -8.48
CA VAL A 13 13.74 -4.26 -9.74
C VAL A 13 13.28 -5.68 -10.03
N ALA A 14 13.24 -6.56 -9.02
CA ALA A 14 12.73 -7.93 -9.19
C ALA A 14 11.26 -7.97 -9.61
N LEU A 15 10.42 -7.08 -9.06
CA LEU A 15 9.01 -6.95 -9.47
C LEU A 15 8.88 -6.44 -10.90
N GLN A 16 9.73 -5.50 -11.32
CA GLN A 16 9.74 -4.94 -12.68
C GLN A 16 10.32 -5.92 -13.72
N ALA A 17 11.17 -6.86 -13.30
CA ALA A 17 11.69 -7.93 -14.16
C ALA A 17 10.65 -9.02 -14.47
N GLY A 18 9.47 -8.96 -13.84
CA GLY A 18 8.34 -9.84 -14.12
C GLY A 18 7.78 -9.66 -15.53
N PRO A 19 6.85 -10.53 -15.95
CA PRO A 19 6.22 -10.44 -17.26
C PRO A 19 5.39 -9.13 -17.39
N PRO A 20 5.27 -8.54 -18.60
CA PRO A 20 4.62 -7.22 -18.78
C PRO A 20 3.17 -7.13 -18.26
N TRP A 21 2.44 -8.24 -18.29
CA TRP A 21 1.06 -8.28 -17.76
C TRP A 21 1.03 -8.10 -16.24
N LEU A 22 2.06 -8.53 -15.52
CA LEU A 22 2.15 -8.41 -14.07
C LEU A 22 2.41 -6.95 -13.67
N GLU A 23 3.27 -6.25 -14.41
CA GLU A 23 3.46 -4.80 -14.26
C GLU A 23 2.12 -4.07 -14.47
N GLN A 24 1.41 -4.35 -15.57
CA GLN A 24 0.11 -3.75 -15.86
C GLN A 24 -0.93 -4.05 -14.77
N PHE A 25 -0.94 -5.28 -14.26
CA PHE A 25 -1.82 -5.70 -13.16
C PHE A 25 -1.55 -4.91 -11.88
N TRP A 26 -0.28 -4.76 -11.47
CA TRP A 26 0.06 -3.97 -10.29
C TRP A 26 -0.26 -2.49 -10.47
N LEU A 27 0.03 -1.92 -11.64
CA LEU A 27 -0.32 -0.53 -11.94
C LEU A 27 -1.83 -0.30 -11.90
N PHE A 28 -2.60 -1.24 -12.47
CA PHE A 28 -4.06 -1.23 -12.41
C PHE A 28 -4.55 -1.31 -10.97
N LEU A 29 -4.03 -2.25 -10.17
CA LEU A 29 -4.41 -2.40 -8.77
C LEU A 29 -4.11 -1.13 -7.99
N THR A 30 -2.88 -0.61 -8.05
CA THR A 30 -2.48 0.60 -7.32
C THR A 30 -3.31 1.82 -7.75
N SER A 31 -3.63 1.98 -9.04
CA SER A 31 -4.45 3.11 -9.50
C SER A 31 -5.90 3.02 -9.03
N HIS A 32 -6.44 1.81 -8.84
CA HIS A 32 -7.82 1.59 -8.38
C HIS A 32 -7.94 1.39 -6.87
N LEU A 33 -6.81 1.23 -6.16
CA LEU A 33 -6.72 1.13 -4.70
C LEU A 33 -6.29 2.47 -4.09
N ASP A 34 -6.63 3.58 -4.72
CA ASP A 34 -6.57 4.89 -4.07
C ASP A 34 -7.52 4.92 -2.86
N PRO A 35 -7.20 5.62 -1.75
CA PRO A 35 -8.04 5.67 -0.57
C PRO A 35 -9.50 6.01 -0.87
N GLY A 36 -9.75 6.90 -1.85
CA GLY A 36 -11.12 7.23 -2.26
C GLY A 36 -11.86 6.01 -2.82
N ALA A 37 -11.23 5.29 -3.75
CA ALA A 37 -11.81 4.10 -4.36
C ALA A 37 -11.97 2.94 -3.35
N ILE A 38 -11.00 2.75 -2.45
CA ILE A 38 -11.07 1.74 -1.38
C ILE A 38 -12.31 1.95 -0.53
N TYR A 39 -12.56 3.19 -0.10
CA TYR A 39 -13.73 3.50 0.72
C TYR A 39 -15.03 3.20 -0.04
N THR A 40 -15.13 3.62 -1.30
CA THR A 40 -16.31 3.41 -2.15
C THR A 40 -16.60 1.93 -2.38
N VAL A 41 -15.60 1.05 -2.39
CA VAL A 41 -15.79 -0.40 -2.57
C VAL A 41 -15.99 -1.13 -1.23
N CYS A 42 -15.19 -0.82 -0.20
CA CYS A 42 -15.24 -1.52 1.07
C CYS A 42 -16.51 -1.23 1.86
N PHE A 43 -17.01 0.01 1.82
CA PHE A 43 -18.23 0.38 2.54
C PHE A 43 -19.49 -0.40 2.10
N PRO A 44 -19.86 -0.47 0.81
CA PRO A 44 -21.03 -1.24 0.39
C PRO A 44 -20.85 -2.74 0.63
N LEU A 45 -19.64 -3.29 0.45
CA LEU A 45 -19.36 -4.68 0.78
C LEU A 45 -19.59 -4.96 2.27
N ALA A 46 -19.07 -4.10 3.14
CA ALA A 46 -19.27 -4.20 4.58
C ALA A 46 -20.75 -4.08 4.96
N ARG A 47 -21.49 -3.16 4.32
CA ARG A 47 -22.92 -2.96 4.56
C ARG A 47 -23.78 -4.14 4.10
N GLY A 48 -23.35 -4.83 3.05
CA GLY A 48 -23.97 -6.07 2.57
C GLY A 48 -23.71 -7.27 3.48
N LEU A 49 -22.62 -7.26 4.26
CA LEU A 49 -22.34 -8.29 5.25
C LEU A 49 -23.13 -8.06 6.55
N ASP A 50 -22.98 -6.89 7.16
CA ASP A 50 -23.61 -6.55 8.43
C ASP A 50 -23.48 -5.05 8.75
N GLU A 51 -24.47 -4.49 9.45
CA GLU A 51 -24.47 -3.06 9.82
C GLU A 51 -23.29 -2.70 10.75
N HIS A 52 -22.96 -3.56 11.70
CA HIS A 52 -21.82 -3.35 12.60
C HIS A 52 -20.49 -3.40 11.84
N VAL A 53 -20.35 -4.27 10.84
CA VAL A 53 -19.13 -4.33 10.01
C VAL A 53 -18.98 -3.05 9.20
N SER A 54 -20.07 -2.50 8.65
CA SER A 54 -20.04 -1.22 7.94
C SER A 54 -19.66 -0.05 8.86
N ALA A 55 -20.17 -0.01 10.09
CA ALA A 55 -19.77 0.98 11.09
C ALA A 55 -18.29 0.86 11.44
N MET A 56 -17.78 -0.37 11.58
CA MET A 56 -16.35 -0.61 11.82
C MET A 56 -15.47 -0.09 10.68
N VAL A 57 -15.88 -0.28 9.42
CA VAL A 57 -15.16 0.29 8.26
C VAL A 57 -15.15 1.82 8.30
N LEU A 58 -16.29 2.46 8.60
CA LEU A 58 -16.40 3.92 8.72
C LEU A 58 -15.42 4.49 9.75
N TRP A 59 -15.32 3.86 10.92
CA TRP A 59 -14.42 4.33 11.99
C TRP A 59 -12.97 3.97 11.74
N ARG A 60 -12.70 2.79 11.17
CA ARG A 60 -11.33 2.29 11.02
C ARG A 60 -10.62 2.88 9.80
N PHE A 61 -11.33 3.24 8.75
CA PHE A 61 -10.77 3.85 7.54
C PHE A 61 -9.98 5.15 7.80
N PRO A 62 -10.49 6.16 8.52
CA PRO A 62 -9.76 7.40 8.78
C PRO A 62 -8.74 7.30 9.93
N ALA A 63 -8.87 6.30 10.80
CA ALA A 63 -8.02 6.15 12.00
C ALA A 63 -6.49 6.15 11.76
N PRO A 64 -5.95 5.61 10.64
CA PRO A 64 -4.51 5.60 10.39
C PRO A 64 -3.95 6.96 10.00
N LEU A 65 -4.76 7.88 9.46
CA LEU A 65 -4.31 9.15 8.87
C LEU A 65 -3.47 10.02 9.83
N PRO A 66 -3.86 10.26 11.10
CA PRO A 66 -3.06 11.08 12.00
C PRO A 66 -1.72 10.43 12.34
N GLY A 67 -1.73 9.10 12.55
CA GLY A 67 -0.51 8.33 12.81
C GLY A 67 0.43 8.35 11.61
N GLU A 68 -0.11 8.14 10.41
CA GLU A 68 0.66 8.19 9.16
C GLU A 68 1.38 9.52 9.01
N PHE A 69 0.65 10.62 9.20
CA PHE A 69 1.22 11.96 9.14
C PHE A 69 2.36 12.11 10.16
N LEU A 70 2.12 11.77 11.43
CA LEU A 70 3.14 11.85 12.48
C LEU A 70 4.38 10.99 12.16
N PHE A 71 4.19 9.74 11.73
CA PHE A 71 5.29 8.85 11.39
C PHE A 71 6.06 9.32 10.16
N LYS A 72 5.37 9.84 9.14
CA LYS A 72 5.99 10.44 7.96
C LYS A 72 6.90 11.61 8.34
N TRP A 73 6.49 12.44 9.29
CA TRP A 73 7.32 13.52 9.83
C TRP A 73 8.50 13.02 10.67
N PHE A 74 8.35 11.96 11.46
CA PHE A 74 9.44 11.47 12.31
C PHE A 74 10.48 10.64 11.56
N LEU A 75 10.04 9.83 10.60
CA LEU A 75 10.89 8.83 9.96
C LEU A 75 11.67 9.37 8.77
N PHE A 76 11.25 10.50 8.18
CA PHE A 76 11.89 11.13 7.01
C PHE A 76 12.34 10.10 5.97
N GLY A 77 11.46 9.13 5.66
CA GLY A 77 11.81 8.05 4.75
C GLY A 77 12.00 8.57 3.34
N GLU A 78 13.23 8.50 2.83
CA GLU A 78 13.53 8.87 1.45
C GLU A 78 12.78 7.97 0.47
N ARG A 79 12.31 8.55 -0.63
CA ARG A 79 11.65 7.78 -1.69
C ARG A 79 12.72 6.97 -2.45
N PRO A 80 12.43 5.72 -2.86
CA PRO A 80 13.42 4.84 -3.48
C PRO A 80 14.10 5.46 -4.73
N TYR A 81 13.32 6.19 -5.53
CA TYR A 81 13.80 6.84 -6.74
C TYR A 81 14.76 8.01 -6.47
N TRP A 82 14.61 8.74 -5.36
CA TRP A 82 15.55 9.80 -5.00
C TRP A 82 16.81 9.21 -4.38
N TRP A 83 16.64 8.28 -3.43
CA TRP A 83 17.75 7.65 -2.73
C TRP A 83 18.71 6.90 -3.68
N VAL A 84 18.22 6.25 -4.76
CA VAL A 84 19.09 5.53 -5.71
C VAL A 84 20.03 6.46 -6.48
N HIS A 85 19.62 7.71 -6.71
CA HIS A 85 20.43 8.73 -7.36
C HIS A 85 21.40 9.38 -6.37
N GLU A 86 20.98 9.62 -5.13
CA GLU A 86 21.81 10.23 -4.09
C GLU A 86 22.90 9.29 -3.55
N SER A 87 22.58 8.00 -3.38
CA SER A 87 23.50 6.98 -2.86
C SER A 87 24.61 6.59 -3.85
N GLY A 88 24.46 6.97 -5.12
CA GLY A 88 25.35 6.53 -6.21
C GLY A 88 25.19 5.05 -6.57
N LEU A 89 24.18 4.35 -6.03
CA LEU A 89 23.91 2.95 -6.35
C LEU A 89 23.62 2.79 -7.85
N SER A 90 22.86 3.72 -8.45
CA SER A 90 22.60 3.74 -9.90
C SER A 90 23.87 3.82 -10.77
N SER A 91 24.97 4.37 -10.23
CA SER A 91 26.25 4.47 -10.94
C SER A 91 27.13 3.24 -10.72
N ARG A 92 26.96 2.54 -9.60
CA ARG A 92 27.70 1.31 -9.26
C ARG A 92 27.08 0.07 -9.88
N GLU A 93 25.76 0.05 -9.93
CA GLU A 93 24.95 -1.06 -10.40
C GLU A 93 23.95 -0.45 -11.40
N GLN A 94 24.08 -0.79 -12.68
CA GLN A 94 23.18 -0.30 -13.72
C GLN A 94 21.80 -0.96 -13.56
N LEU A 95 21.03 -0.49 -12.58
CA LEU A 95 19.72 -1.03 -12.24
C LEU A 95 18.68 -0.47 -13.23
N PRO A 96 17.92 -1.33 -13.94
CA PRO A 96 16.90 -0.89 -14.89
C PRO A 96 15.61 -0.47 -14.18
N LEU A 97 15.72 0.41 -13.16
CA LEU A 97 14.59 0.87 -12.38
C LEU A 97 13.74 1.85 -13.20
N ARG A 98 12.47 1.49 -13.42
CA ARG A 98 11.49 2.32 -14.12
C ARG A 98 10.61 3.07 -13.13
N GLN A 99 10.35 4.35 -13.40
CA GLN A 99 9.40 5.17 -12.65
C GLN A 99 8.06 5.22 -13.40
N PHE A 100 6.96 5.15 -12.65
CA PHE A 100 5.59 5.18 -13.19
C PHE A 100 4.84 6.41 -12.68
N PRO A 101 3.83 6.94 -13.41
CA PRO A 101 3.05 8.10 -12.96
C PRO A 101 2.44 7.93 -11.55
N VAL A 102 1.97 6.72 -11.22
CA VAL A 102 1.41 6.38 -9.90
C VAL A 102 2.45 6.38 -8.77
N THR A 103 3.74 6.37 -9.10
CA THR A 103 4.84 6.40 -8.12
C THR A 103 5.39 7.80 -7.86
N CYS A 104 4.89 8.81 -8.60
CA CYS A 104 5.31 10.21 -8.50
C CYS A 104 4.56 10.92 -7.37
N GLU A 105 4.92 10.61 -6.13
CA GLU A 105 4.40 11.31 -4.95
C GLU A 105 5.45 12.29 -4.37
N THR A 106 5.01 13.45 -3.90
CA THR A 106 5.88 14.52 -3.38
C THR A 106 6.15 14.41 -1.87
N GLY A 107 5.56 13.44 -1.18
CA GLY A 107 5.70 13.24 0.27
C GLY A 107 6.68 12.12 0.65
N PRO A 108 7.11 12.05 1.93
CA PRO A 108 8.00 11.01 2.43
C PRO A 108 7.43 9.60 2.19
N GLY A 109 8.32 8.64 1.93
CA GLY A 109 7.97 7.30 1.47
C GLY A 109 7.61 6.30 2.57
N SER A 110 7.95 6.59 3.83
CA SER A 110 7.74 5.68 4.94
C SER A 110 6.96 6.33 6.09
N PRO A 111 5.89 5.70 6.61
CA PRO A 111 5.21 4.48 6.11
C PRO A 111 4.30 4.74 4.88
N SER A 112 3.87 3.67 4.20
CA SER A 112 2.93 3.75 3.07
C SER A 112 1.48 3.93 3.55
N GLY A 113 0.90 5.10 3.24
CA GLY A 113 -0.49 5.42 3.55
C GLY A 113 -1.50 4.54 2.82
N HIS A 114 -1.28 4.30 1.53
CA HIS A 114 -2.12 3.41 0.73
C HIS A 114 -2.26 2.03 1.37
N CYS A 115 -1.15 1.44 1.82
CA CYS A 115 -1.16 0.13 2.48
C CYS A 115 -1.86 0.19 3.85
N MET A 116 -1.61 1.24 4.64
CA MET A 116 -2.23 1.41 5.95
C MET A 116 -3.75 1.54 5.86
N ILE A 117 -4.24 2.39 4.96
CA ILE A 117 -5.66 2.63 4.74
C ILE A 117 -6.34 1.38 4.18
N LEU A 118 -5.72 0.71 3.20
CA LEU A 118 -6.23 -0.53 2.65
C LEU A 118 -6.38 -1.61 3.72
N GLY A 119 -5.34 -1.83 4.53
CA GLY A 119 -5.38 -2.79 5.63
C GLY A 119 -6.45 -2.45 6.66
N ALA A 120 -6.58 -1.17 7.02
CA ALA A 120 -7.58 -0.68 7.95
C ALA A 120 -9.03 -0.89 7.45
N ALA A 121 -9.26 -0.69 6.16
CA ALA A 121 -10.57 -0.86 5.52
C ALA A 121 -10.96 -2.34 5.35
N LEU A 122 -10.00 -3.19 4.97
CA LEU A 122 -10.26 -4.62 4.72
C LEU A 122 -10.38 -5.43 6.00
N TRP A 123 -9.73 -5.02 7.09
CA TRP A 123 -9.68 -5.79 8.33
C TRP A 123 -11.06 -6.19 8.89
N PRO A 124 -12.05 -5.29 9.03
CA PRO A 124 -13.39 -5.66 9.51
C PRO A 124 -14.10 -6.66 8.60
N ILE A 125 -13.94 -6.51 7.28
CA ILE A 125 -14.56 -7.36 6.25
C ILE A 125 -13.97 -8.77 6.33
N VAL A 126 -12.64 -8.90 6.29
CA VAL A 126 -11.95 -10.19 6.36
C VAL A 126 -12.22 -10.90 7.68
N THR A 127 -12.29 -10.16 8.79
CA THR A 127 -12.61 -10.72 10.11
C THR A 127 -14.05 -11.25 10.15
N ALA A 128 -15.01 -10.51 9.59
CA ALA A 128 -16.40 -10.94 9.52
C ALA A 128 -16.58 -12.19 8.66
N LEU A 129 -15.96 -12.21 7.47
CA LEU A 129 -15.99 -13.35 6.56
C LEU A 129 -15.34 -14.59 7.20
N SER A 130 -14.17 -14.44 7.81
CA SER A 130 -13.48 -15.55 8.51
C SER A 130 -14.36 -16.14 9.62
N LYS A 131 -15.04 -15.29 10.40
CA LYS A 131 -16.00 -15.73 11.42
C LYS A 131 -17.19 -16.47 10.82
N ALA A 132 -17.72 -15.99 9.70
CA ALA A 132 -18.83 -16.64 9.00
C ALA A 132 -18.42 -18.04 8.51
N VAL A 133 -17.28 -18.15 7.80
CA VAL A 133 -16.74 -19.42 7.30
C VAL A 133 -16.49 -20.41 8.43
N SER A 134 -15.91 -19.95 9.54
CA SER A 134 -15.66 -20.81 10.71
C SER A 134 -16.93 -21.37 11.34
N ARG A 135 -18.08 -20.68 11.24
CA ARG A 135 -19.37 -21.19 11.74
C ARG A 135 -19.97 -22.26 10.84
N TYR A 136 -19.69 -22.22 9.53
CA TYR A 136 -20.15 -23.25 8.57
C TYR A 136 -19.28 -24.50 8.56
N SER A 137 -18.07 -24.42 9.11
CA SER A 137 -17.13 -25.55 9.20
C SER A 137 -17.26 -26.36 10.50
N GLN A 138 -18.19 -26.00 11.40
CA GLN A 138 -18.58 -26.75 12.60
C GLN A 138 -19.92 -27.42 12.39
#